data_AF-D3D742-F1
#
_entry.id   AF-D3D742-F1
#
_cell.length_a   1.000
_cell.length_b   1.000
_cell.length_c   1.000
_cell.angle_alpha   90.00
_cell.angle_beta   90.00
_cell.angle_gamma   90.00
#
_symmetry.space_group_name_H-M   'P 1'
#
loop_
_entity.id
_entity.type
_entity.pdbx_description
1 polymer ?
#
loop_
_entity_poly.entity_id
_entity_poly.type
_entity_poly.pdbx_seq_one_letter_code
_entity_poly.pdbx_strand_id
1 'polypeptide(L)'
;MALGKFCDQAYYPCLEATIGRPYALYVHGGSDTTGAVRSVETIATGLKWKRLREPLSIVGEVDATGHEACWELGAMVAASLMSA
;
A
#
# COMPACT_ATOMS: atom_id res chain seq x y z
N MET A 1 -0.55 -12.90 -0.27
CA MET A 1 -1.98 -12.89 -0.66
C MET A 1 -2.10 -12.13 -1.97
N ALA A 2 -2.79 -12.67 -2.97
CA ALA A 2 -2.99 -12.00 -4.25
C ALA A 2 -3.94 -10.81 -4.08
N LEU A 3 -3.62 -9.65 -4.68
CA LEU A 3 -4.44 -8.44 -4.65
C LEU A 3 -5.90 -8.71 -5.04
N GLY A 4 -6.13 -9.60 -6.02
CA GLY A 4 -7.48 -9.99 -6.43
C GLY A 4 -8.31 -10.63 -5.30
N LYS A 5 -7.70 -11.46 -4.43
CA LYS A 5 -8.44 -12.04 -3.28
C LYS A 5 -8.78 -11.00 -2.21
N PHE A 6 -7.94 -9.96 -2.04
CA PHE A 6 -8.26 -8.84 -1.15
C PHE A 6 -9.45 -8.03 -1.69
N CYS A 7 -9.47 -7.75 -2.99
CA CYS A 7 -10.58 -7.04 -3.64
C CYS A 7 -11.91 -7.78 -3.47
N ASP A 8 -11.97 -9.06 -3.80
CA ASP A 8 -13.25 -9.78 -3.80
C ASP A 8 -13.85 -9.93 -2.40
N GLN A 9 -13.01 -10.08 -1.37
CA GLN A 9 -13.48 -10.34 0.00
C GLN A 9 -13.68 -9.09 0.85
N ALA A 10 -12.86 -8.04 0.65
CA ALA A 10 -12.89 -6.85 1.49
C ALA A 10 -13.63 -5.67 0.84
N TYR A 11 -13.70 -5.58 -0.49
CA TYR A 11 -14.14 -4.35 -1.16
C TYR A 11 -15.55 -3.90 -0.78
N TYR A 12 -16.55 -4.77 -0.88
CA TYR A 12 -17.94 -4.39 -0.56
C TYR A 12 -18.18 -4.11 0.93
N PRO A 13 -17.68 -4.94 1.88
CA PRO A 13 -17.80 -4.63 3.32
C PRO A 13 -17.04 -3.37 3.74
N CYS A 14 -15.91 -3.06 3.09
CA CYS A 14 -15.07 -1.93 3.45
C CYS A 14 -15.49 -0.60 2.80
N LEU A 15 -16.39 -0.62 1.83
CA LEU A 15 -16.75 0.53 0.99
C LEU A 15 -17.19 1.76 1.80
N GLU A 16 -17.92 1.55 2.90
CA GLU A 16 -18.35 2.62 3.81
C GLU A 16 -17.61 2.58 5.15
N ALA A 17 -17.27 1.38 5.64
CA ALA A 17 -16.66 1.19 6.96
C ALA A 17 -15.20 1.67 7.07
N THR A 18 -14.52 1.90 5.93
CA THR A 18 -13.08 2.20 5.91
C THR A 18 -12.72 3.54 5.27
N ILE A 19 -13.71 4.39 5.02
CA ILE A 19 -13.51 5.69 4.40
C ILE A 19 -12.48 6.50 5.20
N GLY A 20 -11.52 7.09 4.49
CA GLY A 20 -10.50 7.96 5.07
C GLY A 20 -9.37 7.24 5.78
N ARG A 21 -9.35 5.90 5.82
CA ARG A 21 -8.29 5.14 6.49
C ARG A 21 -6.92 5.44 5.87
N PRO A 22 -5.90 5.71 6.70
CA PRO A 22 -4.55 5.91 6.22
C PRO A 22 -3.98 4.59 5.67
N TYR A 23 -3.24 4.67 4.57
CA TYR A 23 -2.50 3.51 4.03
C TYR A 23 -1.16 3.93 3.44
N ALA A 24 -0.26 2.95 3.37
CA ALA A 24 1.00 3.01 2.63
C ALA A 24 1.15 1.77 1.75
N LEU A 25 1.94 1.87 0.69
CA LEU A 25 2.12 0.81 -0.29
C LEU A 25 3.61 0.56 -0.54
N TYR A 26 3.98 -0.71 -0.47
CA TYR A 26 5.26 -1.23 -0.95
C TYR A 26 5.00 -2.24 -2.07
N VAL A 27 5.73 -2.12 -3.17
CA VAL A 27 5.69 -3.06 -4.29
C VAL A 27 7.11 -3.45 -4.66
N HIS A 28 7.34 -4.76 -4.71
CA HIS A 28 8.56 -5.35 -5.25
C HIS A 28 8.25 -6.03 -6.59
N GLY A 29 9.11 -5.83 -7.59
CA GLY A 29 8.94 -6.40 -8.91
C GLY A 29 10.27 -6.79 -9.55
N GLY A 30 10.25 -7.79 -10.42
CA GLY A 30 11.46 -8.22 -11.14
C GLY A 30 11.85 -7.27 -12.29
N SER A 31 10.88 -6.61 -12.92
CA SER A 31 11.13 -5.75 -14.09
C SER A 31 10.36 -4.43 -14.06
N ASP A 32 9.14 -4.44 -13.52
CA ASP A 32 8.28 -3.25 -13.41
C ASP A 32 7.29 -3.45 -12.25
N THR A 33 6.95 -2.37 -11.56
CA THR A 33 5.97 -2.31 -10.47
C THR A 33 4.76 -1.43 -10.80
N THR A 34 4.79 -0.71 -11.92
CA THR A 34 3.79 0.32 -12.30
C THR A 34 2.37 -0.24 -12.35
N GLY A 35 2.19 -1.42 -12.97
CA GLY A 35 0.89 -2.07 -13.06
C GLY A 35 0.29 -2.41 -11.69
N ALA A 36 1.13 -2.95 -10.79
CA ALA A 36 0.71 -3.31 -9.44
C ALA A 36 0.39 -2.07 -8.60
N VAL A 37 1.21 -1.02 -8.68
CA VAL A 37 0.94 0.27 -8.02
C VAL A 37 -0.41 0.83 -8.49
N ARG A 38 -0.63 0.93 -9.80
CA ARG A 38 -1.86 1.48 -10.37
C ARG A 38 -3.10 0.68 -9.97
N SER A 39 -3.00 -0.65 -9.93
CA SER A 39 -4.11 -1.49 -9.48
C SER A 39 -4.48 -1.20 -8.02
N VAL A 40 -3.50 -1.15 -7.11
CA VAL A 40 -3.75 -0.84 -5.70
C VAL A 40 -4.31 0.57 -5.52
N GLU A 41 -3.76 1.56 -6.22
CA GLU A 41 -4.26 2.94 -6.15
C GLU A 41 -5.70 3.08 -6.63
N THR A 42 -6.09 2.33 -7.67
CA THR A 42 -7.48 2.31 -8.16
C THR A 42 -8.43 1.80 -7.08
N ILE A 43 -8.05 0.72 -6.38
CA ILE A 43 -8.84 0.16 -5.28
C ILE A 43 -8.90 1.12 -4.09
N ALA A 44 -7.75 1.65 -3.67
CA ALA A 44 -7.66 2.59 -2.55
C ALA A 44 -8.47 3.87 -2.81
N THR A 45 -8.50 4.33 -4.05
CA THR A 45 -9.35 5.45 -4.48
C THR A 45 -10.83 5.10 -4.36
N GLY A 46 -11.25 3.92 -4.84
CA GLY A 46 -12.63 3.44 -4.69
C GLY A 46 -13.08 3.31 -3.23
N LEU A 47 -12.16 2.90 -2.34
CA LEU A 47 -12.39 2.81 -0.90
C LEU A 47 -12.20 4.14 -0.15
N LYS A 48 -11.85 5.22 -0.86
CA LYS A 48 -11.58 6.56 -0.29
C LYS A 48 -10.51 6.55 0.81
N TRP A 49 -9.50 5.70 0.67
CA TRP A 49 -8.37 5.66 1.61
C TRP A 49 -7.41 6.83 1.37
N LYS A 50 -6.75 7.26 2.46
CA LYS A 50 -5.80 8.38 2.42
C LYS A 50 -4.39 7.84 2.35
N ARG A 51 -3.68 8.17 1.27
CA ARG A 51 -2.28 7.80 1.10
C ARG A 51 -1.42 8.61 2.06
N LEU A 52 -0.57 7.94 2.83
CA LEU A 52 0.36 8.59 3.75
C LEU A 52 1.61 9.13 3.03
N ARG A 53 2.13 8.40 2.05
CA ARG A 53 3.26 8.80 1.19
C ARG A 53 3.22 8.08 -0.16
N GLU A 54 4.06 8.53 -1.09
CA GLU A 54 4.20 7.88 -2.39
C GLU A 54 4.62 6.40 -2.25
N PRO A 55 4.06 5.48 -3.07
CA PRO A 55 4.38 4.06 -3.01
C PRO A 55 5.87 3.78 -3.14
N LEU A 56 6.39 2.94 -2.25
CA LEU A 56 7.77 2.46 -2.35
C LEU A 56 7.82 1.34 -3.39
N SER A 57 8.48 1.59 -4.51
CA SER A 57 8.72 0.59 -5.56
C SER A 57 10.18 0.18 -5.56
N ILE A 58 10.44 -1.12 -5.48
CA ILE A 58 11.79 -1.69 -5.65
C ILE A 58 11.77 -2.66 -6.82
N VAL A 59 12.65 -2.43 -7.79
CA VAL A 59 12.85 -3.30 -8.95
C VAL A 59 14.21 -3.97 -8.84
N GLY A 60 14.27 -5.28 -9.10
CA GLY A 60 15.50 -6.06 -8.94
C GLY A 60 15.70 -6.51 -7.49
N GLU A 61 16.95 -6.77 -7.09
CA GLU A 61 17.23 -7.28 -5.74
C GLU A 61 16.97 -6.22 -4.66
N VAL A 62 16.40 -6.65 -3.53
CA VAL A 62 16.20 -5.79 -2.35
C VAL A 62 17.51 -5.74 -1.56
N ASP A 63 18.23 -4.63 -1.68
CA ASP A 63 19.46 -4.38 -0.95
C ASP A 63 19.21 -3.81 0.46
N ALA A 64 20.28 -3.37 1.14
CA ALA A 64 20.18 -2.75 2.46
C ALA A 64 19.37 -1.44 2.41
N THR A 65 19.52 -0.65 1.35
CA THR A 65 18.75 0.59 1.13
C THR A 65 17.26 0.30 1.02
N GLY A 66 16.90 -0.76 0.29
CA GLY A 66 15.53 -1.23 0.16
C GLY A 66 14.93 -1.68 1.49
N HIS A 67 15.71 -2.37 2.32
CA HIS A 67 15.29 -2.76 3.66
C HIS A 67 15.05 -1.56 4.58
N GLU A 68 15.96 -0.58 4.56
CA GLU A 68 15.81 0.65 5.35
C GLU A 68 14.56 1.44 4.92
N ALA A 69 14.35 1.62 3.61
CA ALA A 69 13.16 2.29 3.10
C ALA A 69 11.85 1.59 3.51
N CYS A 70 11.83 0.26 3.54
CA CYS A 70 10.69 -0.53 4.05
C CYS A 70 10.50 -0.34 5.56
N TRP A 71 11.58 -0.26 6.33
CA TRP A 71 11.53 -0.01 7.76
C TRP A 71 10.94 1.38 8.06
N GLU A 72 11.41 2.41 7.37
CA GLU A 72 10.88 3.78 7.49
C GLU A 72 9.40 3.87 7.11
N LEU A 73 9.01 3.15 6.04
CA LEU A 73 7.62 3.06 5.60
C LEU A 73 6.74 2.50 6.73
N GLY A 74 7.18 1.42 7.37
CA GLY A 74 6.47 0.81 8.50
C GLY A 74 6.41 1.71 9.73
N ALA A 75 7.52 2.36 10.08
CA ALA A 75 7.60 3.29 11.21
C ALA A 75 6.61 4.45 11.04
N MET A 76 6.51 5.01 9.84
CA MET A 76 5.58 6.10 9.54
C MET A 76 4.12 5.66 9.59
N VAL A 77 3.78 4.46 9.09
CA VAL A 77 2.44 3.90 9.23
C VAL A 77 2.08 3.74 10.71
N ALA A 78 2.98 3.16 11.51
CA ALA A 78 2.74 3.00 12.95
C ALA A 78 2.50 4.34 13.65
N ALA A 79 3.31 5.37 13.34
CA ALA A 79 3.14 6.71 13.86
C ALA A 79 1.78 7.33 13.49
N SER A 80 1.30 7.08 12.27
CA SER A 80 -0.02 7.56 11.82
C SER A 80 -1.18 6.95 12.58
N LEU A 81 -1.03 5.72 13.08
CA LEU A 81 -2.06 4.99 13.83
C LEU A 81 -2.09 5.38 15.31
N MET A 82 -0.95 5.78 15.88
CA MET A 82 -0.88 6.28 17.26
C MET A 82 -1.47 7.69 17.40
N SER A 83 -1.56 8.42 16.29
CA SER A 83 -2.06 9.80 16.25
C SER A 83 -3.52 9.90 15.83
N ALA A 84 -4.19 8.77 15.60
CA ALA A 84 -5.57 8.66 15.10
C ALA A 84 -6.59 8.37 16.21
#